data_AF-A0A925TE30-F1
#
_entry.id   AF-A0A925TE30-F1
#
_cell.length_a   1.000
_cell.length_b   1.000
_cell.length_c   1.000
_cell.angle_alpha   90.00
_cell.angle_beta   90.00
_cell.angle_gamma   90.00
#
_symmetry.space_group_name_H-M   'P 1'
#
loop_
_entity.id
_entity.type
_entity.pdbx_description
1 polymer ?
#
loop_
_entity_poly.entity_id
_entity_poly.type
_entity_poly.pdbx_seq_one_letter_code
_entity_poly.pdbx_strand_id
1 'polypeptide(L)'
;MDFWQTYFSFVSSPEGWIALATLIAMEVVLGIDNLIFISILSNKLPEADRARARRLGIGAALVMRLVLLATIAWIVQLTQPVFT
;
A
#
# COMPACT_ATOMS: atom_id res chain seq x y z
N MET A 1 15.09 10.94 -21.74
CA MET A 1 14.30 9.73 -22.10
C MET A 1 14.65 8.54 -21.19
N ASP A 2 15.60 8.70 -20.26
CA ASP A 2 16.19 7.60 -19.48
C ASP A 2 15.39 7.20 -18.23
N PHE A 3 14.56 8.12 -17.69
CA PHE A 3 13.71 7.85 -16.53
C PHE A 3 12.88 6.57 -16.73
N TRP A 4 12.11 6.52 -17.82
CA TRP A 4 11.24 5.39 -18.12
C TRP A 4 12.01 4.08 -18.36
N GLN A 5 13.20 4.14 -18.97
CA GLN A 5 14.00 2.93 -19.18
C GLN A 5 14.51 2.36 -17.86
N THR A 6 14.97 3.20 -16.93
CA THR A 6 15.42 2.74 -15.61
C THR A 6 14.29 2.04 -14.84
N TYR A 7 13.07 2.61 -14.84
CA TYR A 7 11.92 2.01 -14.15
C TYR A 7 11.32 0.79 -14.84
N PHE A 8 11.42 0.63 -16.16
CA PHE A 8 10.84 -0.52 -16.88
C PHE A 8 11.86 -1.60 -17.25
N SER A 9 13.15 -1.38 -16.97
CA SER A 9 14.22 -2.36 -17.24
C SER A 9 13.96 -3.72 -16.59
N PHE A 10 13.31 -3.77 -15.41
CA PHE A 10 12.96 -5.01 -14.71
C PHE A 10 12.03 -5.95 -15.51
N VAL A 11 11.23 -5.41 -16.44
CA VAL A 11 10.31 -6.22 -17.25
C VAL A 11 11.08 -7.16 -18.18
N SER A 12 12.30 -6.76 -18.56
CA SER A 12 13.16 -7.52 -19.46
C SER A 12 14.02 -8.56 -18.73
N SER A 13 14.03 -8.58 -17.39
CA SER A 13 14.85 -9.50 -16.59
C SER A 13 13.99 -10.52 -15.83
N PRO A 14 14.38 -11.81 -15.78
CA PRO A 14 13.68 -12.83 -15.00
C PRO A 14 13.59 -12.48 -13.51
N GLU A 15 14.62 -11.84 -12.96
CA GLU A 15 14.68 -11.43 -11.56
C GLU A 15 13.63 -10.36 -11.23
N GLY A 16 13.35 -9.46 -12.18
CA GLY A 16 12.32 -8.43 -12.03
C GLY A 16 10.91 -9.01 -11.87
N TRP A 17 10.62 -10.10 -12.60
CA TRP A 17 9.36 -10.83 -12.46
C TRP A 17 9.23 -11.54 -11.11
N ILE A 18 10.32 -12.13 -10.61
CA ILE A 18 10.34 -12.76 -9.29
C ILE A 18 10.10 -11.70 -8.21
N ALA A 19 10.82 -10.58 -8.27
CA ALA A 19 10.65 -9.47 -7.32
C ALA A 19 9.22 -8.91 -7.36
N LEU A 20 8.64 -8.72 -8.55
CA LEU A 20 7.26 -8.29 -8.70
C LEU A 20 6.27 -9.28 -8.07
N ALA A 21 6.46 -10.58 -8.32
CA ALA A 21 5.61 -11.62 -7.73
C ALA A 21 5.68 -11.61 -6.20
N THR A 22 6.88 -11.47 -5.62
CA THR A 22 7.05 -11.34 -4.17
C THR A 22 6.39 -10.08 -3.63
N LEU A 23 6.56 -8.92 -4.29
CA LEU A 23 5.92 -7.66 -3.89
C LEU A 23 4.39 -7.76 -3.93
N ILE A 24 3.82 -8.35 -4.99
CA ILE A 24 2.38 -8.60 -5.08
C ILE A 24 1.92 -9.52 -3.96
N ALA A 25 2.65 -10.61 -3.69
CA ALA A 25 2.30 -11.53 -2.60
C ALA A 25 2.32 -10.82 -1.23
N MET A 26 3.37 -10.04 -0.93
CA MET A 26 3.46 -9.27 0.31
C MET A 26 2.36 -8.23 0.43
N GLU A 27 2.06 -7.52 -0.65
CA GLU A 27 1.01 -6.52 -0.71
C GLU A 27 -0.37 -7.13 -0.46
N VAL A 28 -0.64 -8.32 -1.01
CA VAL A 28 -1.90 -9.04 -0.76
C VAL A 28 -2.00 -9.46 0.70
N VAL A 29 -0.94 -10.01 1.29
CA VAL A 29 -0.94 -10.44 2.71
C VAL A 29 -1.18 -9.25 3.64
N LEU A 30 -0.46 -8.15 3.42
CA LEU A 30 -0.61 -6.91 4.20
C LEU A 30 -1.98 -6.24 3.97
N GLY A 31 -2.48 -6.27 2.74
CA GLY A 31 -3.78 -5.72 2.38
C GLY A 31 -4.95 -6.50 2.98
N ILE A 32 -4.82 -7.83 3.09
CA ILE A 32 -5.84 -8.69 3.70
C ILE A 32 -5.99 -8.39 5.19
N ASP A 33 -4.89 -8.22 5.93
CA ASP A 33 -4.92 -7.91 7.37
C ASP A 33 -5.77 -6.66 7.65
N ASN A 34 -5.53 -5.59 6.88
CA ASN A 34 -6.23 -4.32 7.01
C ASN A 34 -7.72 -4.42 6.58
N LEU A 35 -8.04 -5.21 5.56
CA LEU A 35 -9.43 -5.43 5.13
C LEU A 35 -10.23 -6.30 6.11
N ILE A 36 -9.58 -7.31 6.71
CA ILE A 36 -10.17 -8.16 7.74
C ILE A 36 -10.52 -7.33 8.97
N PHE A 37 -9.64 -6.42 9.41
CA PHE A 37 -9.93 -5.54 10.54
C PHE A 37 -11.19 -4.69 10.32
N ILE A 38 -11.31 -4.05 9.14
CA ILE A 38 -12.49 -3.27 8.77
C ILE A 38 -13.75 -4.15 8.72
N SER A 39 -13.63 -5.35 8.15
CA SER A 39 -14.74 -6.30 8.03
C SER A 39 -15.25 -6.73 9.41
N ILE A 40 -14.34 -7.09 10.33
CA ILE A 40 -14.66 -7.51 11.70
C ILE A 40 -15.34 -6.37 12.48
N LEU A 41 -14.77 -5.16 12.44
CA LEU A 41 -15.33 -3.99 13.10
C LEU A 41 -16.70 -3.61 12.54
N SER A 42 -16.87 -3.66 11.21
CA SER A 42 -18.15 -3.37 10.59
C SER A 42 -19.21 -4.41 10.96
N ASN A 43 -18.87 -5.69 11.07
CA ASN A 43 -19.83 -6.75 11.41
C ASN A 43 -20.38 -6.64 12.85
N LYS A 44 -19.68 -5.93 13.75
CA LYS A 44 -20.18 -5.59 15.09
C LYS A 44 -21.20 -4.46 15.11
N LEU A 45 -21.43 -3.77 13.98
CA LEU A 45 -22.42 -2.70 13.86
C LEU A 45 -23.80 -3.24 13.42
N PRO A 46 -24.89 -2.52 13.78
CA PRO A 46 -26.23 -2.81 13.28
C PRO A 46 -26.27 -2.85 11.75
N GLU A 47 -27.14 -3.68 11.17
CA GLU A 47 -27.18 -3.90 9.71
C GLU A 47 -27.37 -2.61 8.90
N ALA A 48 -28.08 -1.62 9.46
CA ALA A 48 -28.26 -0.30 8.86
C ALA A 48 -26.94 0.48 8.69
N ASP A 49 -25.95 0.28 9.58
CA ASP A 49 -24.71 1.05 9.63
C ASP A 49 -23.52 0.32 8.99
N ARG A 50 -23.61 -1.01 8.81
CA ARG A 50 -22.55 -1.82 8.17
C ARG A 50 -22.08 -1.27 6.83
N ALA A 51 -23.01 -0.88 5.97
CA ALA A 51 -22.68 -0.38 4.64
C ALA A 51 -21.92 0.95 4.70
N ARG A 52 -22.29 1.84 5.62
CA ARG A 52 -21.60 3.13 5.84
C ARG A 52 -20.24 2.92 6.48
N ALA A 53 -20.17 2.09 7.51
CA ALA A 53 -18.93 1.76 8.20
C ALA A 53 -17.90 1.10 7.29
N ARG A 54 -18.33 0.22 6.38
CA ARG A 54 -17.43 -0.42 5.40
C ARG A 54 -16.88 0.59 4.39
N ARG A 55 -17.72 1.48 3.85
CA ARG A 55 -17.28 2.52 2.91
C ARG A 55 -16.32 3.51 3.58
N LEU A 56 -16.65 3.95 4.80
CA LEU A 56 -15.78 4.84 5.59
C LEU A 56 -14.48 4.14 5.97
N GLY A 57 -14.53 2.87 6.39
CA GLY A 57 -13.36 2.08 6.74
C GLY A 57 -12.42 1.85 5.55
N ILE A 58 -12.95 1.51 4.38
CA ILE A 58 -12.15 1.34 3.16
C ILE A 58 -11.55 2.69 2.72
N GLY A 59 -12.36 3.77 2.75
CA GLY A 59 -11.88 5.12 2.43
C GLY A 59 -10.78 5.59 3.38
N ALA A 60 -10.97 5.42 4.68
CA ALA A 60 -9.98 5.75 5.70
C ALA A 60 -8.70 4.92 5.56
N ALA A 61 -8.81 3.63 5.25
CA ALA A 61 -7.65 2.77 5.03
C ALA A 61 -6.84 3.17 3.79
N LEU A 62 -7.51 3.54 2.69
CA LEU A 62 -6.83 4.08 1.51
C LEU A 62 -6.13 5.40 1.84
N VAL A 63 -6.79 6.31 2.54
CA VAL A 63 -6.19 7.59 2.95
C VAL A 63 -4.97 7.36 3.83
N MET A 64 -5.09 6.51 4.86
CA MET A 64 -3.98 6.24 5.76
C MET A 64 -2.80 5.60 5.04
N ARG A 65 -3.08 4.72 4.07
CA ARG A 65 -2.05 4.12 3.22
C ARG A 65 -1.35 5.16 2.35
N LEU A 66 -2.09 6.07 1.72
CA LEU A 66 -1.51 7.15 0.91
C LEU A 66 -0.65 8.09 1.76
N VAL A 67 -1.08 8.41 2.98
CA VAL A 67 -0.30 9.20 3.92
C VAL A 67 1.02 8.50 4.26
N LEU A 68 0.97 7.23 4.66
CA LEU A 68 2.18 6.46 4.97
C LEU A 68 3.11 6.34 3.75
N LEU A 69 2.58 6.05 2.57
CA LEU A 69 3.37 5.97 1.34
C LEU A 69 4.01 7.32 0.99
N ALA A 70 3.27 8.42 1.13
CA ALA A 70 3.81 9.77 0.91
C ALA A 70 4.93 10.10 1.92
N THR A 71 4.76 9.71 3.19
CA THR A 71 5.80 9.86 4.21
C THR A 71 7.03 9.03 3.87
N ILE A 72 6.88 7.76 3.48
CA ILE A 72 8.01 6.91 3.08
C ILE A 72 8.71 7.48 1.85
N ALA A 73 7.95 7.93 0.84
CA ALA A 73 8.51 8.55 -0.36
C ALA A 73 9.33 9.81 -0.03
N TRP A 74 8.85 10.61 0.92
CA TRP A 74 9.59 11.78 1.41
C TRP A 74 10.87 11.37 2.17
N ILE A 75 10.79 10.36 3.04
CA ILE A 75 11.94 9.85 3.79
C ILE A 75 13.01 9.28 2.86
N VAL A 76 12.64 8.48 1.86
CA VAL A 76 13.59 7.87 0.92
C VAL A 76 14.31 8.93 0.06
N GLN A 77 13.70 10.11 -0.13
CA GLN A 77 14.35 11.24 -0.81
C GLN A 77 15.34 12.01 0.08
N LEU A 78 15.38 11.78 1.39
CA LEU A 78 16.40 12.34 2.29
C LEU A 78 17.74 11.63 2.05
N THR A 79 18.39 11.96 0.94
CA THR A 79 19.70 11.45 0.55
C THR A 79 20.86 12.26 1.13
N GLN A 80 20.57 13.42 1.75
CA GLN A 80 21.56 14.20 2.51
C GLN A 80 21.45 13.89 4.02
N PRO A 81 22.59 13.72 4.72
CA PRO A 81 22.59 13.43 6.15
C PRO A 81 21.93 14.57 6.93
N VAL A 82 20.89 14.24 7.70
CA VAL A 82 20.11 15.21 8.49
C VAL A 82 20.89 15.71 9.72
N PHE A 83 21.86 14.92 10.19
CA PHE A 83 22.79 15.29 11.25
C PHE A 83 24.23 14.96 10.79
N THR A 84 25.14 15.92 10.97
CA THR A 84 26.59 15.80 10.72
C THR A 84 27.34 15.39 11.97
#